data_AF-A0A966X0W2-F1
#
_entry.id   AF-A0A966X0W2-F1
#
_cell.length_a   1.000
_cell.length_b   1.000
_cell.length_c   1.000
_cell.angle_alpha   90.00
_cell.angle_beta   90.00
_cell.angle_gamma   90.00
#
_symmetry.space_group_name_H-M   'P 1'
#
loop_
_entity.id
_entity.type
_entity.pdbx_description
1 polymer ?
#
loop_
_entity_poly.entity_id
_entity_poly.type
_entity_poly.pdbx_seq_one_letter_code
_entity_poly.pdbx_strand_id
1 'polypeptide(L)' 'RYDGFFESELKPWDMAAGALIITEAGGLVGNYRGEEGFLESGEIMAGNPRIFAQMAQVLGKYSRQSD' A
#
# COMPACT_ATOMS: atom_id res chain seq x y z
N ARG A 1 8.94 12.29 10.03
CA ARG A 1 7.59 11.70 9.82
C ARG A 1 7.29 11.86 8.34
N TYR A 2 6.77 10.82 7.68
CA TYR A 2 6.44 10.82 6.25
C TYR A 2 4.92 10.82 6.05
N ASP A 3 4.45 11.27 4.89
CA ASP A 3 3.02 11.36 4.56
C ASP A 3 2.47 10.13 3.80
N GLY A 4 3.38 9.30 3.30
CA GLY A 4 3.06 8.04 2.63
C GLY A 4 4.31 7.15 2.48
N PHE A 5 4.07 5.90 2.12
CA PHE A 5 5.08 4.85 1.92
C PHE A 5 4.65 3.97 0.76
N PHE A 6 5.59 3.49 -0.05
CA PHE A 6 5.35 2.45 -1.03
C PHE A 6 6.61 1.61 -1.24
N GLU A 7 6.46 0.30 -1.38
CA GLU A 7 7.57 -0.63 -1.64
C GLU A 7 7.08 -1.91 -2.30
N SER A 8 7.98 -2.63 -2.95
CA SER A 8 7.73 -3.89 -3.66
C SER A 8 8.71 -4.96 -3.20
N GLU A 9 8.39 -6.22 -3.50
CA GLU A 9 9.16 -7.41 -3.12
C GLU A 9 9.19 -7.72 -1.62
N LEU A 10 8.22 -7.22 -0.87
CA LEU A 10 8.06 -7.50 0.55
C LEU A 10 7.40 -8.86 0.79
N LYS A 11 7.74 -9.48 1.92
CA LYS A 11 7.05 -10.68 2.41
C LYS A 11 5.86 -10.28 3.29
N PRO A 12 4.84 -11.14 3.44
CA PRO A 12 3.66 -10.81 4.24
C PRO A 12 3.98 -10.33 5.66
N TRP A 13 5.02 -10.90 6.30
CA TRP A 13 5.44 -10.54 7.65
C TRP A 13 6.09 -9.16 7.75
N ASP A 14 6.65 -8.62 6.66
CA ASP A 14 7.23 -7.27 6.64
C ASP A 14 6.12 -6.19 6.68
N MET A 15 4.90 -6.55 6.27
CA MET A 15 3.78 -5.62 6.06
C MET A 15 2.68 -5.75 7.11
N ALA A 16 2.36 -6.97 7.54
CA ALA A 16 1.14 -7.27 8.29
C ALA A 16 0.95 -6.41 9.56
N ALA A 17 2.00 -6.29 10.38
CA ALA A 17 1.93 -5.49 11.60
C ALA A 17 1.82 -3.99 11.31
N GLY A 18 2.57 -3.49 10.33
CA GLY A 18 2.54 -2.09 9.92
C GLY A 18 1.19 -1.69 9.33
N ALA A 19 0.56 -2.58 8.56
CA ALA A 19 -0.74 -2.34 7.97
C ALA A 19 -1.80 -2.04 9.04
N LEU A 20 -1.89 -2.89 10.08
CA LEU A 20 -2.82 -2.68 11.19
C LEU A 20 -2.58 -1.34 11.91
N ILE A 21 -1.31 -1.01 12.20
CA ILE A 21 -0.96 0.25 12.87
C ILE A 21 -1.44 1.46 12.05
N ILE A 22 -1.24 1.42 10.73
CA ILE A 22 -1.61 2.52 9.84
C ILE A 22 -3.13 2.65 9.76
N THR A 23 -3.86 1.54 9.63
CA THR A 23 -5.33 1.57 9.55
C THR A 23 -5.97 2.05 10.85
N GLU A 24 -5.47 1.62 12.01
CA GLU A 24 -5.95 2.12 13.33
C GLU A 24 -5.65 3.61 13.54
N ALA A 25 -4.62 4.14 12.89
CA ALA A 25 -4.32 5.57 12.86
C ALA A 25 -5.18 6.37 11.86
N GLY A 26 -6.13 5.73 11.17
CA GLY A 26 -7.00 6.34 10.15
C GLY A 26 -6.35 6.46 8.76
N GLY A 27 -5.25 5.76 8.53
CA GLY A 27 -4.62 5.63 7.21
C GLY A 27 -5.26 4.53 6.35
N LEU A 28 -4.88 4.51 5.08
CA LEU A 28 -5.24 3.49 4.12
C LEU A 28 -4.00 2.69 3.72
N VAL A 29 -4.19 1.40 3.42
CA VAL A 29 -3.16 0.45 3.00
C VAL A 29 -3.72 -0.38 1.85
N GLY A 30 -2.92 -0.60 0.81
CA GLY A 30 -3.32 -1.41 -0.34
C GLY A 30 -2.17 -1.67 -1.31
N ASN A 31 -2.43 -2.43 -2.36
CA ASN A 31 -1.48 -2.66 -3.45
C ASN A 31 -1.33 -1.39 -4.31
N TYR A 32 -0.54 -1.41 -5.38
CA TYR A 32 -0.34 -0.21 -6.21
C TYR A 32 -1.59 0.21 -7.00
N ARG A 33 -2.58 -0.68 -7.16
CA ARG A 33 -3.91 -0.36 -7.72
C ARG A 33 -4.86 0.23 -6.68
N GLY A 34 -4.48 0.26 -5.40
CA GLY A 34 -5.30 0.73 -4.29
C GLY A 34 -6.27 -0.32 -3.73
N GLU A 35 -6.05 -1.60 -4.03
CA GLU A 35 -6.88 -2.73 -3.61
C GLU A 35 -6.28 -3.47 -2.41
N GLU A 36 -7.04 -4.36 -1.78
CA GLU A 36 -6.67 -5.04 -0.53
C GLU A 36 -5.59 -6.13 -0.69
N GLY A 37 -5.24 -6.54 -1.91
CA GLY A 37 -4.34 -7.67 -2.21
C GLY A 37 -2.83 -7.39 -2.01
N PHE A 38 -2.45 -6.54 -1.05
CA PHE A 38 -1.05 -6.12 -0.83
C PHE A 38 -0.19 -7.22 -0.18
N LEU A 39 -0.80 -8.08 0.65
CA LEU A 39 -0.08 -9.19 1.31
C LEU A 39 0.32 -10.28 0.31
N GLU A 40 -0.53 -10.54 -0.68
CA GLU A 40 -0.34 -11.57 -1.70
C GLU A 40 0.61 -11.11 -2.80
N SER A 41 0.49 -9.84 -3.21
CA SER A 41 1.31 -9.29 -4.30
C SER A 41 2.71 -8.87 -3.89
N GLY A 42 2.97 -8.72 -2.59
CA GLY A 42 4.26 -8.24 -2.09
C GLY A 42 4.57 -6.83 -2.59
N GLU A 43 3.54 -6.04 -2.89
CA GLU A 43 3.62 -4.60 -3.12
C GLU A 43 2.63 -3.92 -2.19
N ILE A 44 3.08 -2.83 -1.57
CA ILE A 44 2.28 -2.10 -0.60
C ILE A 44 2.45 -0.62 -0.83
N MET A 45 1.37 0.11 -0.69
CA MET A 45 1.36 1.54 -0.50
C MET A 45 0.46 1.89 0.67
N ALA A 46 0.84 2.93 1.41
CA ALA A 46 0.15 3.34 2.61
C ALA A 46 0.24 4.85 2.81
N GLY A 47 -0.82 5.47 3.32
CA GLY A 47 -0.86 6.90 3.58
C GLY A 47 -2.23 7.38 4.04
N ASN A 48 -2.39 8.68 4.28
CA ASN A 48 -3.72 9.24 4.51
C ASN A 48 -4.60 9.16 3.24
N PRO A 49 -5.93 9.30 3.32
CA PRO A 49 -6.81 9.13 2.15
C PRO A 49 -6.45 9.99 0.93
N ARG A 50 -5.95 11.21 1.16
CA ARG A 50 -5.56 12.14 0.08
C ARG A 50 -4.29 11.67 -0.64
N ILE A 51 -3.25 11.33 0.12
CA ILE A 51 -1.97 10.85 -0.42
C ILE A 51 -2.14 9.46 -1.03
N PHE A 52 -2.94 8.59 -0.43
CA PHE A 52 -3.28 7.27 -0.95
C PHE A 52 -3.90 7.36 -2.35
N ALA A 53 -4.92 8.21 -2.55
CA ALA A 53 -5.52 8.40 -3.87
C ALA A 53 -4.52 8.91 -4.92
N GLN A 54 -3.62 9.83 -4.53
CA GLN A 54 -2.57 10.34 -5.43
C GLN A 54 -1.53 9.28 -5.78
N MET A 55 -1.11 8.48 -4.80
CA MET A 55 -0.17 7.37 -5.02
C MET A 55 -0.76 6.34 -5.97
N ALA A 56 -2.02 5.93 -5.81
CA ALA A 56 -2.65 4.93 -6.68
C ALA A 56 -2.70 5.39 -8.14
N GLN A 57 -2.96 6.68 -8.40
CA GLN A 57 -2.93 7.26 -9.75
C GLN A 57 -1.54 7.17 -10.41
N VAL A 58 -0.47 7.27 -9.63
CA VAL A 58 0.91 7.25 -10.13
C VAL A 58 1.46 5.82 -10.21
N LEU A 59 1.19 5.02 -9.18
CA LEU A 59 1.77 3.70 -8.96
C LEU A 59 1.01 2.58 -9.67
N GLY A 60 -0.29 2.74 -9.96
CA GLY A 60 -1.12 1.66 -10.51
C GLY A 60 -0.57 1.03 -11.79
N LYS A 61 0.08 1.83 -12.66
CA LYS A 61 0.74 1.34 -13.89
C LYS A 61 1.99 0.47 -13.66
N TYR A 62 2.52 0.45 -12.44
CA TYR A 62 3.66 -0.35 -12.03
C TYR A 62 3.26 -1.57 -11.17
N SER A 63 1.96 -1.78 -10.96
CA SER A 63 1.49 -2.95 -10.20
C SER A 63 1.89 -4.24 -10.90
N ARG A 64 2.41 -5.20 -10.12
CA ARG A 64 2.81 -6.52 -10.62
C ARG A 64 1.66 -7.50 -10.73
N GLN A 65 0.48 -7.18 -10.20
CA GLN A 65 -0.71 -8.01 -10.44
C GLN A 65 -1.16 -7.81 -11.89
N SER A 66 -1.02 -8.89 -12.68
CA SER A 66 -1.63 -8.97 -14.00
C SER A 66 -3.13 -8.81 -13.85
N ASP A 67 -3.78 -8.24 -14.87
CA ASP A 67 -5.23 -8.36 -15.02
C ASP A 67 -5.68 -9.84 -14.99
#